data_AF-A0A1M5W7V8-F1
#
_entry.id   AF-A0A1M5W7V8-F1
#
_cell.length_a   1.000
_cell.length_b   1.000
_cell.length_c   1.000
_cell.angle_alpha   90.00
_cell.angle_beta   90.00
_cell.angle_gamma   90.00
#
_symmetry.space_group_name_H-M   'P 1'
#
loop_
_entity.id
_entity.type
_entity.pdbx_description
1 polymer ?
#
loop_
_entity_poly.entity_id
_entity_poly.type
_entity_poly.pdbx_seq_one_letter_code
_entity_poly.pdbx_strand_id
1 'polypeptide(L)'
;MCRGWCEVLADRYEFFLKNESVVRANKNGSDVSVKGLEFEQTYSLSSRHFTNSFNLLLQLEDSVDADFARNFGMLAFLSAAMGLEAFINAYFLRSASETEVHKIRKIVQRRDGSLKDRTRELLKASGIRCIHHSEIILVLGFLSEKRHELVHPKPVETTVEFKGSTEMVLDKLHVPPWPRYGDLGYCSLLLDWCLFLPASIALEVQENNRRFMLQWTGLSDHDPSQIVSDVCLEVRKAQKSGSI
;
A
#
# COMPACT_ATOMS: atom_id res chain seq x y z
N MET A 1 2.28 -11.89 8.84
CA MET A 1 2.96 -13.12 9.31
C MET A 1 2.03 -14.03 10.15
N CYS A 2 0.70 -14.03 9.91
CA CYS A 2 -0.28 -14.71 10.77
C CYS A 2 -0.88 -16.02 10.20
N ARG A 3 -0.46 -16.49 9.01
CA ARG A 3 -1.00 -17.73 8.43
C ARG A 3 -0.54 -19.00 9.16
N GLY A 4 0.70 -19.02 9.66
CA GLY A 4 1.24 -20.22 10.34
C GLY A 4 0.58 -20.54 11.69
N TRP A 5 0.07 -19.54 12.42
CA TRP A 5 -0.61 -19.76 13.70
C TRP A 5 -2.08 -20.13 13.51
N CYS A 6 -2.75 -19.55 12.50
CA CYS A 6 -4.15 -19.90 12.22
C CYS A 6 -4.30 -21.30 11.63
N GLU A 7 -3.37 -21.80 10.81
CA GLU A 7 -3.44 -23.19 10.31
C GLU A 7 -3.22 -24.22 11.43
N VAL A 8 -2.24 -23.98 12.31
CA VAL A 8 -1.97 -24.87 13.46
C VAL A 8 -3.11 -24.88 14.50
N LEU A 9 -3.81 -23.75 14.66
CA LEU A 9 -4.96 -23.66 15.54
C LEU A 9 -6.27 -24.15 14.89
N ALA A 10 -6.47 -23.95 13.58
CA ALA A 10 -7.65 -24.42 12.86
C ALA A 10 -7.72 -25.96 12.79
N ASP A 11 -6.57 -26.65 12.72
CA ASP A 11 -6.51 -28.11 12.79
C ASP A 11 -6.85 -28.67 14.18
N ARG A 12 -6.91 -27.82 15.22
CA ARG A 12 -7.09 -28.21 16.62
C ARG A 12 -8.34 -27.62 17.26
N TYR A 13 -8.91 -26.56 16.70
CA TYR A 13 -10.01 -25.80 17.27
C TYR A 13 -11.00 -25.37 16.20
N GLU A 14 -12.28 -25.62 16.44
CA GLU A 14 -13.37 -24.99 15.69
C GLU A 14 -13.71 -23.65 16.33
N PHE A 15 -13.48 -22.55 15.61
CA PHE A 15 -13.78 -21.20 16.08
C PHE A 15 -15.14 -20.74 15.58
N PHE A 16 -15.97 -20.22 16.48
CA PHE A 16 -17.23 -19.55 16.16
C PHE A 16 -17.03 -18.05 16.30
N LEU A 17 -17.32 -17.34 15.21
CA LEU A 17 -17.13 -15.91 15.07
C LEU A 17 -18.49 -15.19 15.15
N LYS A 18 -18.52 -14.05 15.83
CA LYS A 18 -19.61 -13.07 15.76
C LYS A 18 -19.00 -11.70 15.62
N ASN A 19 -19.34 -10.97 14.56
CA ASN A 19 -18.81 -9.62 14.28
C ASN A 19 -17.27 -9.56 14.36
N GLU A 20 -16.58 -10.48 13.66
CA GLU A 20 -15.10 -10.60 13.66
C GLU A 20 -14.46 -10.94 15.01
N SER A 21 -15.24 -11.15 16.07
CA SER A 21 -14.76 -11.58 17.39
C SER A 21 -15.01 -13.07 17.61
N VAL A 22 -14.05 -13.76 18.25
CA VAL A 22 -14.27 -15.16 18.66
C VAL A 22 -15.19 -15.18 19.86
N VAL A 23 -16.39 -15.74 19.66
CA VAL A 23 -17.35 -15.92 20.75
C VAL A 23 -17.21 -17.28 21.41
N ARG A 24 -16.64 -18.26 20.70
CA ARG A 24 -16.49 -19.64 21.17
C ARG A 24 -15.41 -20.36 20.36
N ALA A 25 -14.67 -21.24 21.02
CA ALA A 25 -13.73 -22.13 20.37
C ALA A 25 -13.95 -23.52 20.96
N ASN A 26 -14.01 -24.52 20.11
CA ASN A 26 -14.27 -25.89 20.50
C ASN A 26 -13.04 -26.74 20.20
N LYS A 27 -12.53 -27.48 21.18
CA LYS A 27 -11.40 -28.40 21.02
C LYS A 27 -11.88 -29.80 21.33
N ASN A 28 -11.87 -30.70 20.34
CA ASN A 28 -12.30 -32.10 20.50
C ASN A 28 -13.69 -32.24 21.13
N GLY A 29 -14.65 -31.38 20.76
CA GLY A 29 -16.03 -31.40 21.28
C GLY A 29 -16.24 -30.76 22.65
N SER A 30 -15.18 -30.20 23.27
CA SER A 30 -15.28 -29.42 24.51
C SER A 30 -15.08 -27.92 24.28
N ASP A 31 -15.98 -27.11 24.84
CA ASP A 31 -15.87 -25.65 24.81
C ASP A 31 -14.66 -25.15 25.59
N VAL A 32 -13.84 -24.35 24.91
CA VAL A 32 -12.69 -23.68 25.52
C VAL A 32 -13.05 -22.22 25.71
N SER A 33 -12.80 -21.70 26.91
CA SER A 33 -12.99 -20.28 27.22
C SER A 33 -12.07 -19.44 26.32
N VAL A 34 -12.68 -18.63 25.45
CA VAL A 34 -11.96 -17.78 24.49
C VAL A 34 -11.82 -16.34 24.96
N LYS A 35 -11.95 -16.10 26.27
CA LYS A 35 -11.80 -14.76 26.83
C LYS A 35 -10.42 -14.20 26.47
N GLY A 36 -10.39 -13.18 25.62
CA GLY A 36 -9.18 -12.42 25.26
C GLY A 36 -8.53 -12.77 23.92
N LEU A 37 -9.11 -13.62 23.07
CA LEU A 37 -8.66 -13.75 21.67
C LEU A 37 -9.44 -12.76 20.78
N GLU A 38 -8.89 -11.56 20.63
CA GLU A 38 -9.34 -10.62 19.61
C GLU A 38 -8.58 -10.91 18.32
N PHE A 39 -9.29 -11.31 17.27
CA PHE A 39 -8.69 -11.36 15.95
C PHE A 39 -8.48 -9.92 15.46
N GLU A 40 -7.31 -9.69 14.87
CA GLU A 40 -7.03 -8.40 14.28
C GLU A 40 -8.06 -8.08 13.20
N GLN A 41 -8.68 -6.90 13.26
CA GLN A 41 -9.67 -6.48 12.28
C GLN A 41 -9.07 -6.50 10.88
N THR A 42 -9.84 -6.91 9.87
CA THR A 42 -9.33 -7.16 8.51
C THR A 42 -8.58 -5.96 7.89
N TYR A 43 -8.95 -4.74 8.26
CA TYR A 43 -8.36 -3.49 7.76
C TYR A 43 -7.16 -2.98 8.58
N SER A 44 -6.94 -3.50 9.79
CA SER A 44 -5.94 -3.02 10.75
C SER A 44 -4.52 -2.97 10.19
N LEU A 45 -4.12 -3.98 9.41
CA LEU A 45 -2.79 -4.04 8.81
C LEU A 45 -2.57 -2.91 7.80
N SER A 46 -3.57 -2.68 6.93
CA SER A 46 -3.54 -1.58 5.96
C SER A 46 -3.45 -0.24 6.67
N SER A 47 -4.34 -0.02 7.64
CA SER A 47 -4.40 1.22 8.42
C SER A 47 -3.06 1.51 9.13
N ARG A 48 -2.49 0.52 9.83
CA ARG A 48 -1.19 0.68 10.51
C ARG A 48 -0.07 1.10 9.56
N HIS A 49 -0.02 0.52 8.37
CA HIS A 49 1.02 0.85 7.39
C HIS A 49 0.87 2.26 6.80
N PHE A 50 -0.36 2.70 6.51
CA PHE A 50 -0.63 4.07 6.08
C PHE A 50 -0.38 5.09 7.19
N THR A 51 -0.85 4.84 8.43
CA THR A 51 -0.54 5.69 9.59
C THR A 51 0.96 5.78 9.85
N ASN A 52 1.68 4.66 9.77
CA ASN A 52 3.13 4.67 9.91
C ASN A 52 3.82 5.46 8.79
N SER A 53 3.33 5.35 7.55
CA SER A 53 3.84 6.18 6.45
C SER A 53 3.66 7.66 6.74
N PHE A 54 2.48 8.05 7.22
CA PHE A 54 2.19 9.45 7.55
C PHE A 54 3.11 9.95 8.68
N ASN A 55 3.29 9.17 9.74
CA ASN A 55 4.20 9.52 10.85
C ASN A 55 5.65 9.66 10.39
N LEU A 56 6.08 8.89 9.38
CA LEU A 56 7.41 9.01 8.79
C LEU A 56 7.55 10.28 7.92
N LEU A 57 6.48 10.75 7.28
CA LEU A 57 6.49 12.04 6.60
C LEU A 57 6.64 13.21 7.58
N LEU A 58 5.99 13.15 8.74
CA LEU A 58 6.18 14.14 9.81
C LEU A 58 7.64 14.15 10.30
N GLN A 59 8.25 12.97 10.47
CA GLN A 59 9.66 12.87 10.84
C GLN A 59 10.61 13.38 9.74
N LEU A 60 10.24 13.24 8.46
CA LEU A 60 10.99 13.81 7.35
C LEU A 60 10.93 15.33 7.39
N GLU A 61 9.75 15.92 7.64
CA GLU A 61 9.56 17.37 7.75
C GLU A 61 10.42 17.99 8.86
N ASP A 62 10.51 17.30 10.00
CA ASP A 62 11.29 17.75 11.16
C ASP A 62 12.82 17.46 11.02
N SER A 63 13.25 16.77 9.97
CA SER A 63 14.63 16.30 9.85
C SER A 63 15.57 17.40 9.34
N VAL A 64 16.59 17.72 10.14
CA VAL A 64 17.65 18.69 9.76
C VAL A 64 18.79 18.01 8.99
N ASP A 65 18.94 16.69 9.13
CA ASP A 65 19.99 15.91 8.50
C ASP A 65 19.48 15.27 7.20
N ALA A 66 20.20 15.52 6.11
CA ALA A 66 19.78 15.09 4.78
C ALA A 66 19.76 13.55 4.62
N ASP A 67 20.56 12.80 5.35
CA ASP A 67 20.62 11.35 5.26
C ASP A 67 19.45 10.72 6.04
N PHE A 68 19.14 11.25 7.22
CA PHE A 68 17.95 10.86 7.97
C PHE A 68 16.66 11.22 7.22
N ALA A 69 16.56 12.42 6.65
CA ALA A 69 15.42 12.83 5.83
C ALA A 69 15.15 11.82 4.69
N ARG A 70 16.19 11.44 3.94
CA ARG A 70 16.07 10.44 2.87
C ARG A 70 15.58 9.08 3.38
N ASN A 71 16.11 8.62 4.50
CA ASN A 71 15.68 7.35 5.10
C ASN A 71 14.22 7.39 5.53
N PHE A 72 13.76 8.49 6.13
CA PHE A 72 12.36 8.66 6.50
C PHE A 72 11.43 8.63 5.29
N GLY A 73 11.78 9.33 4.20
CA GLY A 73 10.96 9.33 2.99
C GLY A 73 10.92 7.97 2.28
N MET A 74 12.05 7.25 2.25
CA MET A 74 12.09 5.87 1.74
C MET A 74 11.18 4.94 2.55
N LEU A 75 11.28 5.01 3.88
CA LEU A 75 10.47 4.19 4.78
C LEU A 75 8.99 4.58 4.70
N ALA A 76 8.68 5.86 4.53
CA ALA A 76 7.32 6.34 4.34
C ALA A 76 6.72 5.69 3.09
N PHE A 77 7.37 5.82 1.94
CA PHE A 77 6.90 5.21 0.70
C PHE A 77 6.76 3.68 0.80
N LEU A 78 7.75 2.98 1.36
CA LEU A 78 7.66 1.52 1.53
C LEU A 78 6.50 1.14 2.45
N SER A 79 6.25 1.90 3.51
CA SER A 79 5.12 1.69 4.41
C SER A 79 3.79 1.93 3.70
N ALA A 80 3.65 3.01 2.92
CA ALA A 80 2.44 3.27 2.13
C ALA A 80 2.18 2.18 1.08
N ALA A 81 3.21 1.72 0.37
CA ALA A 81 3.10 0.66 -0.62
C ALA A 81 2.67 -0.68 0.01
N MET A 82 3.20 -1.02 1.19
CA MET A 82 2.74 -2.17 1.98
C MET A 82 1.29 -2.00 2.44
N GLY A 83 0.89 -0.78 2.84
CA GLY A 83 -0.49 -0.45 3.17
C GLY A 83 -1.44 -0.69 2.00
N LEU A 84 -1.09 -0.22 0.80
CA LEU A 84 -1.86 -0.45 -0.42
C LEU A 84 -1.99 -1.94 -0.77
N GLU A 85 -0.91 -2.71 -0.65
CA GLU A 85 -0.96 -4.16 -0.87
C GLU A 85 -1.84 -4.88 0.15
N ALA A 86 -1.73 -4.51 1.42
CA ALA A 86 -2.58 -5.03 2.48
C ALA A 86 -4.05 -4.68 2.22
N PHE A 87 -4.34 -3.44 1.83
CA PHE A 87 -5.67 -2.97 1.44
C PHE A 87 -6.25 -3.83 0.31
N ILE A 88 -5.53 -3.98 -0.81
CA ILE A 88 -5.99 -4.77 -1.98
C ILE A 88 -6.35 -6.19 -1.53
N ASN A 89 -5.46 -6.85 -0.80
CA ASN A 89 -5.72 -8.23 -0.39
C ASN A 89 -6.92 -8.33 0.57
N ALA A 90 -6.97 -7.47 1.58
CA ALA A 90 -7.96 -7.52 2.65
C ALA A 90 -9.35 -7.07 2.17
N TYR A 91 -9.43 -5.96 1.45
CA TYR A 91 -10.69 -5.41 0.93
C TYR A 91 -11.35 -6.39 -0.04
N PHE A 92 -10.62 -6.90 -1.04
CA PHE A 92 -11.21 -7.81 -2.02
C PHE A 92 -11.49 -9.19 -1.43
N LEU A 93 -10.74 -9.66 -0.42
CA LEU A 93 -11.08 -10.89 0.29
C LEU A 93 -12.38 -10.76 1.09
N ARG A 94 -12.58 -9.62 1.76
CA ARG A 94 -13.82 -9.30 2.46
C ARG A 94 -14.98 -9.20 1.48
N SER A 95 -14.83 -8.43 0.41
CA SER A 95 -15.84 -8.29 -0.65
C SER A 95 -16.22 -9.65 -1.26
N ALA A 96 -15.26 -10.54 -1.51
CA ALA A 96 -15.52 -11.89 -2.01
C ALA A 96 -16.34 -12.76 -1.03
N SER A 97 -16.21 -12.50 0.27
CA SER A 97 -16.93 -13.24 1.31
C SER A 97 -18.35 -12.71 1.51
N GLU A 98 -18.55 -11.40 1.35
CA GLU A 98 -19.86 -10.76 1.43
C GLU A 98 -20.74 -11.02 0.20
N THR A 99 -20.11 -11.17 -0.99
CA THR A 99 -20.82 -11.35 -2.27
C THR A 99 -20.86 -12.80 -2.77
N GLU A 100 -20.23 -13.73 -2.05
CA GLU A 100 -20.04 -15.15 -2.43
C GLU A 100 -19.37 -15.35 -3.81
N VAL A 101 -18.67 -14.35 -4.34
CA VAL A 101 -18.02 -14.42 -5.65
C VAL A 101 -16.69 -15.19 -5.52
N HIS A 102 -16.75 -16.51 -5.73
CA HIS A 102 -15.58 -17.40 -5.70
C HIS A 102 -14.44 -16.97 -6.63
N LYS A 103 -14.75 -16.27 -7.72
CA LYS A 103 -13.75 -15.75 -8.68
C LYS A 103 -12.80 -14.74 -8.01
N ILE A 104 -13.31 -13.82 -7.20
CA ILE A 104 -12.49 -12.82 -6.50
C ILE A 104 -11.55 -13.52 -5.52
N ARG A 105 -12.07 -14.47 -4.73
CA ARG A 105 -11.27 -15.27 -3.78
C ARG A 105 -10.10 -15.97 -4.47
N LYS A 106 -10.33 -16.60 -5.62
CA LYS A 106 -9.26 -17.24 -6.40
C LYS A 106 -8.19 -16.26 -6.83
N ILE A 107 -8.57 -15.06 -7.29
CA ILE A 107 -7.62 -14.03 -7.74
C ILE A 107 -6.79 -13.51 -6.56
N VAL A 108 -7.39 -13.21 -5.41
CA VAL A 108 -6.67 -12.73 -4.21
C VAL A 108 -5.66 -13.76 -3.70
N GLN A 109 -5.97 -15.06 -3.80
CA GLN A 109 -5.13 -16.15 -3.29
C GLN A 109 -3.95 -16.50 -4.21
N ARG A 110 -3.90 -15.99 -5.45
CA ARG A 110 -2.76 -16.20 -6.34
C ARG A 110 -1.49 -15.61 -5.73
N ARG A 111 -0.41 -16.40 -5.79
CA ARG A 111 0.93 -16.01 -5.32
C ARG A 111 1.80 -15.47 -6.45
N ASP A 112 1.37 -15.68 -7.69
CA ASP A 112 2.01 -15.31 -8.94
C ASP A 112 1.34 -14.09 -9.59
N GLY A 113 2.08 -13.42 -10.48
CA GLY A 113 1.62 -12.24 -11.22
C GLY A 113 1.98 -10.91 -10.56
N SER A 114 1.86 -9.83 -11.34
CA SER A 114 2.10 -8.48 -10.84
C SER A 114 0.93 -7.96 -10.02
N LEU A 115 1.19 -7.09 -9.03
CA LEU A 115 0.13 -6.44 -8.25
C LEU A 115 -0.84 -5.68 -9.16
N LYS A 116 -0.31 -5.01 -10.20
CA LYS A 116 -1.07 -4.29 -11.21
C LYS A 116 -2.07 -5.20 -11.94
N ASP A 117 -1.62 -6.34 -12.45
CA ASP A 117 -2.49 -7.26 -13.20
C ASP A 117 -3.54 -7.90 -12.28
N ARG A 118 -3.13 -8.27 -11.06
CA ARG A 118 -4.05 -8.80 -10.05
C ARG A 118 -5.14 -7.78 -9.71
N THR A 119 -4.78 -6.52 -9.47
CA THR A 119 -5.76 -5.47 -9.17
C THR A 119 -6.70 -5.21 -10.34
N ARG A 120 -6.20 -5.24 -11.59
CA ARG A 120 -7.05 -5.14 -12.79
C ARG A 120 -8.11 -6.23 -12.83
N GLU A 121 -7.70 -7.48 -12.58
CA GLU A 121 -8.63 -8.61 -12.52
C GLU A 121 -9.63 -8.49 -11.36
N LEU A 122 -9.18 -8.04 -10.19
CA LEU A 122 -10.03 -7.85 -9.01
C LEU A 122 -11.10 -6.79 -9.24
N LEU A 123 -10.72 -5.62 -9.75
CA LEU A 123 -11.66 -4.53 -10.09
C LEU A 123 -12.69 -4.99 -11.13
N LYS A 124 -12.26 -5.74 -12.14
CA LYS A 124 -13.17 -6.31 -13.15
C LYS A 124 -14.11 -7.36 -12.54
N ALA A 125 -13.63 -8.17 -11.61
CA ALA A 125 -14.41 -9.24 -10.99
C ALA A 125 -15.37 -8.76 -9.90
N SER A 126 -15.05 -7.65 -9.21
CA SER A 126 -15.89 -7.07 -8.17
C SER A 126 -17.06 -6.25 -8.70
N GLY A 127 -17.04 -5.86 -9.98
CA GLY A 127 -18.08 -5.01 -10.57
C GLY A 127 -18.02 -3.55 -10.11
N ILE A 128 -17.00 -3.16 -9.35
CA ILE A 128 -16.76 -1.78 -8.91
C ILE A 128 -16.45 -0.93 -10.16
N ARG A 129 -17.27 0.08 -10.44
CA ARG A 129 -17.11 0.94 -11.61
C ARG A 129 -16.24 2.14 -11.29
N CYS A 130 -14.98 1.89 -10.92
CA CYS A 130 -14.02 2.98 -10.76
C CYS A 130 -13.85 3.74 -12.09
N ILE A 131 -14.24 5.01 -12.11
CA ILE A 131 -14.19 5.91 -13.28
C ILE A 131 -12.74 6.04 -13.83
N HIS A 132 -11.74 5.82 -12.98
CA HIS A 132 -10.32 6.01 -13.27
C HIS A 132 -9.51 4.71 -13.34
N HIS A 133 -10.11 3.62 -13.85
CA HIS A 133 -9.45 2.31 -13.90
C HIS A 133 -8.09 2.34 -14.61
N SER A 134 -7.97 3.03 -15.75
CA SER A 134 -6.70 3.17 -16.48
C SER A 134 -5.61 3.82 -15.64
N GLU A 135 -5.94 4.95 -15.00
CA GLU A 135 -5.02 5.72 -14.17
C GLU A 135 -4.59 4.91 -12.94
N ILE A 136 -5.51 4.17 -12.30
CA ILE A 136 -5.19 3.27 -11.18
C ILE A 136 -4.13 2.25 -11.59
N ILE A 137 -4.30 1.65 -12.77
CA ILE A 137 -3.38 0.63 -13.28
C ILE A 137 -2.02 1.22 -13.64
N LEU A 138 -1.97 2.44 -14.18
CA LEU A 138 -0.72 3.15 -14.45
C LEU A 138 0.02 3.48 -13.15
N VAL A 139 -0.69 4.05 -12.18
CA VAL A 139 -0.13 4.38 -10.85
C VAL A 139 0.42 3.13 -10.17
N LEU A 140 -0.32 2.02 -10.17
CA LEU A 140 0.17 0.75 -9.62
C LEU A 140 1.43 0.23 -10.33
N GLY A 141 1.53 0.41 -11.64
CA GLY A 141 2.74 0.10 -12.40
C GLY A 141 3.93 0.93 -11.93
N PHE A 142 3.75 2.25 -11.88
CA PHE A 142 4.77 3.18 -11.42
C PHE A 142 5.23 2.89 -9.99
N LEU A 143 4.30 2.70 -9.05
CA LEU A 143 4.64 2.41 -7.65
C LEU A 143 5.41 1.10 -7.52
N SER A 144 5.06 0.09 -8.33
CA SER A 144 5.79 -1.19 -8.37
C SER A 144 7.22 -1.00 -8.88
N GLU A 145 7.43 -0.18 -9.90
CA GLU A 145 8.76 0.14 -10.43
C GLU A 145 9.60 0.90 -9.40
N LYS A 146 9.02 1.91 -8.73
CA LYS A 146 9.71 2.64 -7.64
C LYS A 146 10.07 1.75 -6.48
N ARG A 147 9.18 0.85 -6.06
CA ARG A 147 9.51 -0.15 -5.04
C ARG A 147 10.66 -1.06 -5.50
N HIS A 148 10.65 -1.49 -6.77
CA HIS A 148 11.71 -2.32 -7.32
C HIS A 148 13.06 -1.59 -7.35
N GLU A 149 13.08 -0.31 -7.75
CA GLU A 149 14.30 0.54 -7.73
C GLU A 149 14.92 0.62 -6.32
N LEU A 150 14.09 0.65 -5.26
CA LEU A 150 14.58 0.67 -3.88
C LEU A 150 15.09 -0.69 -3.40
N VAL A 151 14.36 -1.78 -3.69
CA VAL A 151 14.73 -3.10 -3.15
C VAL A 151 15.87 -3.73 -3.95
N HIS A 152 15.98 -3.39 -5.24
CA HIS A 152 16.99 -3.88 -6.16
C HIS A 152 17.67 -2.70 -6.86
N PRO A 153 18.46 -1.91 -6.13
CA PRO A 153 19.12 -0.74 -6.70
C PRO A 153 20.03 -1.20 -7.83
N LYS A 154 19.72 -0.75 -9.04
CA LYS A 154 20.63 -0.91 -10.16
C LYS A 154 21.76 0.09 -9.98
N PRO A 155 23.03 -0.32 -10.09
CA PRO A 155 24.13 0.62 -10.15
C PRO A 155 23.91 1.56 -11.34
N VAL A 156 23.67 2.84 -11.05
CA VAL A 156 23.74 3.89 -12.07
C VAL A 156 25.21 4.29 -12.12
N GLU A 157 25.84 4.15 -13.30
CA GLU A 157 27.19 4.65 -13.50
C GLU A 157 27.12 6.17 -13.61
N THR A 158 27.71 6.88 -12.65
CA THR A 158 27.83 8.34 -12.67
C THR A 158 29.31 8.72 -12.74
N THR A 159 29.62 9.77 -13.48
CA THR A 159 30.96 10.38 -13.54
C THR A 159 30.93 11.66 -12.69
N VAL A 160 31.87 11.78 -11.74
CA VAL A 160 32.05 13.02 -10.95
C VAL A 160 33.37 13.66 -11.33
N GLU A 161 33.32 14.89 -11.82
CA GLU A 161 34.49 15.70 -12.14
C GLU A 161 34.83 16.63 -10.98
N PHE A 162 36.01 16.47 -10.39
CA PHE A 162 36.55 17.42 -9.41
C PHE A 162 37.45 18.43 -10.11
N LYS A 163 37.00 19.69 -10.17
CA LYS A 163 37.82 20.81 -10.66
C LYS A 163 38.64 21.42 -9.51
N GLY A 164 39.79 20.81 -9.24
CA GLY A 164 40.81 21.29 -8.31
C GLY A 164 42.14 21.61 -9.01
N SER A 165 43.24 21.63 -8.26
CA SER A 165 44.61 21.80 -8.78
C SER A 165 45.12 20.60 -9.60
N THR A 166 44.42 19.47 -9.55
CA THR A 166 44.57 18.34 -10.47
C THR A 166 43.15 17.94 -10.89
N GLU A 167 42.91 17.86 -12.19
CA GLU A 167 41.62 17.41 -12.73
C GLU A 167 41.48 15.91 -12.43
N MET A 168 40.49 15.56 -11.60
CA MET A 168 40.22 14.17 -11.23
C MET A 168 38.82 13.80 -11.69
N VAL A 169 38.75 12.85 -12.62
CA VAL A 169 37.50 12.26 -13.08
C VAL A 169 37.32 10.93 -12.36
N LEU A 170 36.34 10.86 -11.47
CA LEU A 170 35.92 9.60 -10.87
C LEU A 170 34.82 8.98 -11.74
N ASP A 171 35.20 7.98 -12.52
CA ASP A 171 34.27 7.18 -13.32
C ASP A 171 33.66 6.03 -12.51
N LYS A 172 32.42 5.66 -12.85
CA LYS A 172 31.66 4.54 -12.25
C LYS A 172 31.33 4.71 -10.76
N LEU A 173 31.09 5.94 -10.33
CA LEU A 173 30.48 6.18 -9.01
C LEU A 173 29.02 5.70 -9.05
N HIS A 174 28.68 4.77 -8.18
CA HIS A 174 27.31 4.33 -7.99
C HIS A 174 26.57 5.35 -7.14
N VAL A 175 25.94 6.34 -7.79
CA VAL A 175 25.05 7.25 -7.08
C VAL A 175 23.70 6.56 -6.97
N PRO A 176 23.25 6.28 -5.75
CA PRO A 176 22.08 5.46 -5.56
C PRO A 176 20.87 6.43 -5.85
N PRO A 177 19.76 6.02 -6.51
CA PRO A 177 18.67 6.91 -7.02
C PRO A 177 17.82 7.66 -5.96
N TRP A 178 18.28 7.67 -4.72
CA TRP A 178 17.56 8.06 -3.50
C TRP A 178 17.51 9.57 -3.15
N PRO A 179 18.14 10.54 -3.86
CA PRO A 179 18.07 11.95 -3.44
C PRO A 179 16.63 12.48 -3.33
N ARG A 180 15.73 11.99 -4.18
CA ARG A 180 14.32 12.44 -4.20
C ARG A 180 13.53 12.05 -2.97
N TYR A 181 13.95 11.02 -2.23
CA TYR A 181 13.25 10.61 -1.00
C TYR A 181 13.56 11.51 0.19
N GLY A 182 14.44 12.50 0.05
CA GLY A 182 14.59 13.57 1.03
C GLY A 182 13.60 14.72 0.82
N ASP A 183 12.86 14.72 -0.29
CA ASP A 183 11.90 15.76 -0.63
C ASP A 183 10.50 15.42 -0.08
N LEU A 184 9.98 16.28 0.79
CA LEU A 184 8.67 16.09 1.41
C LEU A 184 7.55 16.07 0.37
N GLY A 185 7.59 16.98 -0.61
CA GLY A 185 6.55 17.07 -1.65
C GLY A 185 6.46 15.80 -2.48
N TYR A 186 7.60 15.24 -2.88
CA TYR A 186 7.69 13.98 -3.59
C TYR A 186 7.17 12.80 -2.75
N CYS A 187 7.56 12.72 -1.48
CA CYS A 187 7.12 11.63 -0.60
C CYS A 187 5.62 11.71 -0.27
N SER A 188 5.08 12.91 -0.08
CA SER A 188 3.64 13.15 0.08
C SER A 188 2.87 12.76 -1.19
N LEU A 189 3.38 13.12 -2.37
CA LEU A 189 2.78 12.70 -3.64
C LEU A 189 2.75 11.17 -3.77
N LEU A 190 3.81 10.47 -3.39
CA LEU A 190 3.85 9.01 -3.39
C LEU A 190 2.84 8.39 -2.42
N LEU A 191 2.60 9.02 -1.26
CA LEU A 191 1.55 8.62 -0.34
C LEU A 191 0.17 8.78 -0.99
N ASP A 192 -0.13 9.93 -1.62
CA ASP A 192 -1.41 10.15 -2.32
C ASP A 192 -1.63 9.12 -3.43
N TRP A 193 -0.58 8.76 -4.16
CA TRP A 193 -0.64 7.73 -5.19
C TRP A 193 -0.95 6.36 -4.60
N CYS A 194 -0.44 6.06 -3.39
CA CYS A 194 -0.80 4.84 -2.67
C CYS A 194 -2.24 4.88 -2.13
N LEU A 195 -2.76 6.06 -1.79
CA LEU A 195 -4.15 6.27 -1.33
C LEU A 195 -5.16 6.31 -2.48
N PHE A 196 -4.71 6.47 -3.73
CA PHE A 196 -5.56 6.66 -4.90
C PHE A 196 -6.58 5.54 -5.13
N LEU A 197 -6.15 4.27 -5.01
CA LEU A 197 -7.07 3.14 -5.14
C LEU A 197 -8.09 3.07 -3.98
N PRO A 198 -7.68 3.10 -2.70
CA PRO A 198 -8.63 3.20 -1.58
C PRO A 198 -9.62 4.35 -1.74
N ALA A 199 -9.16 5.54 -2.12
CA ALA A 199 -10.00 6.71 -2.34
C ALA A 199 -10.99 6.51 -3.50
N SER A 200 -10.53 5.96 -4.63
CA SER A 200 -11.37 5.64 -5.78
C SER A 200 -12.46 4.63 -5.45
N ILE A 201 -12.16 3.64 -4.60
CA ILE A 201 -13.16 2.68 -4.12
C ILE A 201 -14.11 3.36 -3.14
N ALA A 202 -13.62 4.18 -2.21
CA ALA A 202 -14.42 4.90 -1.22
C ALA A 202 -15.53 5.73 -1.87
N LEU A 203 -15.21 6.41 -2.98
CA LEU A 203 -16.17 7.22 -3.75
C LEU A 203 -17.25 6.38 -4.44
N GLU A 204 -16.98 5.10 -4.73
CA GLU A 204 -17.90 4.22 -5.46
C GLU A 204 -18.81 3.41 -4.52
N VAL A 205 -18.30 2.98 -3.35
CA VAL A 205 -18.96 1.94 -2.55
C VAL A 205 -19.60 2.40 -1.23
N GLN A 206 -19.40 3.65 -0.79
CA GLN A 206 -19.99 4.15 0.47
C GLN A 206 -20.55 5.57 0.37
N GLU A 207 -21.71 5.80 1.01
CA GLU A 207 -22.26 7.14 1.25
C GLU A 207 -21.38 7.98 2.21
N ASN A 208 -20.57 7.33 3.06
CA ASN A 208 -19.62 7.99 3.96
C ASN A 208 -18.17 7.60 3.63
N ASN A 209 -17.69 8.12 2.51
CA ASN A 209 -16.35 7.93 1.97
C ASN A 209 -15.21 8.27 2.98
N ARG A 210 -15.40 9.24 3.88
CA ARG A 210 -14.42 9.58 4.93
C ARG A 210 -14.27 8.49 5.96
N ARG A 211 -15.37 7.88 6.39
CA ARG A 211 -15.34 6.73 7.31
C ARG A 211 -14.65 5.54 6.66
N PHE A 212 -14.88 5.30 5.36
CA PHE A 212 -14.17 4.28 4.60
C PHE A 212 -12.66 4.52 4.65
N MET A 213 -12.21 5.75 4.34
CA MET A 213 -10.78 6.07 4.39
C MET A 213 -10.21 5.87 5.78
N LEU A 214 -10.82 6.46 6.80
CA LEU A 214 -10.35 6.30 8.18
C LEU A 214 -10.23 4.83 8.58
N GLN A 215 -11.20 3.99 8.21
CA GLN A 215 -11.17 2.56 8.50
C GLN A 215 -10.00 1.85 7.81
N TRP A 216 -9.77 2.11 6.51
CA TRP A 216 -8.80 1.36 5.72
C TRP A 216 -7.39 1.92 5.74
N THR A 217 -7.24 3.22 5.98
CA THR A 217 -5.95 3.93 5.93
C THR A 217 -5.56 4.50 7.28
N GLY A 218 -6.49 4.61 8.23
CA GLY A 218 -6.24 5.29 9.51
C GLY A 218 -6.15 6.81 9.39
N LEU A 219 -6.38 7.39 8.21
CA LEU A 219 -6.22 8.82 7.95
C LEU A 219 -7.61 9.46 7.76
N SER A 220 -8.02 10.31 8.70
CA SER A 220 -9.33 11.00 8.67
C SER A 220 -9.36 12.25 7.80
N ASP A 221 -8.20 12.90 7.65
CA ASP A 221 -8.14 14.27 7.10
C ASP A 221 -7.93 14.28 5.58
N HIS A 222 -7.77 13.10 4.98
CA HIS A 222 -7.55 12.94 3.55
C HIS A 222 -8.89 12.78 2.83
N ASP A 223 -9.31 13.81 2.11
CA ASP A 223 -10.56 13.79 1.35
C ASP A 223 -10.40 12.92 0.08
N PRO A 224 -11.22 11.86 -0.10
CA PRO A 224 -11.12 10.96 -1.26
C PRO A 224 -11.24 11.68 -2.60
N SER A 225 -12.11 12.69 -2.68
CA SER A 225 -12.37 13.43 -3.92
C SER A 225 -11.14 14.24 -4.31
N GLN A 226 -10.50 14.89 -3.34
CA GLN A 226 -9.27 15.65 -3.54
C GLN A 226 -8.13 14.74 -4.02
N ILE A 227 -7.88 13.61 -3.34
CA ILE A 227 -6.86 12.64 -3.74
C ILE A 227 -7.09 12.19 -5.18
N VAL A 228 -8.31 11.78 -5.51
CA VAL A 228 -8.62 11.26 -6.85
C VAL A 228 -8.41 12.35 -7.91
N SER A 229 -8.84 13.57 -7.64
CA SER A 229 -8.67 14.71 -8.54
C SER A 229 -7.18 15.01 -8.79
N ASP A 230 -6.40 15.16 -7.72
CA ASP A 230 -4.99 15.56 -7.80
C ASP A 230 -4.14 14.49 -8.47
N VAL A 231 -4.31 13.22 -8.09
CA VAL A 231 -3.58 12.12 -8.71
C VAL A 231 -3.94 11.98 -10.19
N CYS A 232 -5.22 12.11 -10.56
CA CYS A 232 -5.61 12.08 -11.97
C CYS A 232 -4.99 13.23 -12.77
N LEU A 233 -4.90 14.42 -12.19
CA LEU A 233 -4.26 15.56 -12.83
C LEU A 233 -2.77 15.29 -13.07
N GLU A 234 -2.06 14.77 -12.07
CA GLU A 234 -0.64 14.45 -12.17
C GLU A 234 -0.35 13.31 -13.15
N VAL A 235 -1.17 12.25 -13.15
CA VAL A 235 -1.05 11.16 -14.14
C VAL A 235 -1.21 11.70 -15.56
N ARG A 236 -2.20 12.56 -15.80
CA ARG A 236 -2.41 13.16 -17.13
C ARG A 236 -1.27 14.08 -17.55
N LYS A 237 -0.67 14.80 -16.61
CA LYS A 237 0.54 15.59 -16.88
C LYS A 237 1.71 14.69 -17.26
N ALA A 238 1.94 13.63 -16.49
CA ALA A 238 3.02 12.67 -16.73
C ALA A 238 2.88 11.93 -18.08
N GLN A 239 1.66 11.58 -18.48
CA GLN A 239 1.39 10.99 -19.79
C GLN A 239 1.71 11.95 -20.94
N LYS A 240 1.37 13.23 -20.80
CA LYS A 240 1.69 14.26 -21.81
C LYS A 240 3.19 14.49 -21.94
N SER A 241 3.95 14.36 -20.85
CA SER A 241 5.41 14.49 -20.86
C SER A 241 6.16 13.20 -21.20
N GLY A 242 5.45 12.09 -21.44
CA GLY A 242 6.07 10.78 -21.70
C GLY A 242 6.85 10.21 -20.50
N SER A 243 6.50 10.66 -19.29
CA SER A 243 7.19 10.26 -18.05
C SER A 243 6.54 9.04 -17.39
N ILE A 244 5.31 8.69 -17.78
CA ILE A 244 4.53 7.49 -17.42
C ILE A 244 3.70 7.04 -18.62
#